data_AF-A0A450UP27-F1
#
_entry.id   AF-A0A450UP27-F1
#
_cell.length_a   1.000
_cell.length_b   1.000
_cell.length_c   1.000
_cell.angle_alpha   90.00
_cell.angle_beta   90.00
_cell.angle_gamma   90.00
#
_symmetry.space_group_name_H-M   'P 1'
#
loop_
_entity.id
_entity.type
_entity.pdbx_description
1 polymer ?
#
loop_
_entity_poly.entity_id
_entity_poly.type
_entity_poly.pdbx_seq_one_letter_code
_entity_poly.pdbx_strand_id
1 'polypeptide(L)'
;MSIVERELHQKDPSKKHVEKAFLDFDKGVRPDGYKPPRCWYVLSSNGKAYPAKAIWALVIGKQPASFNTIKARTGLANLGYSLINTEVLDQAFDFEKEVEKSIADTKNNRKKRLTSSSKKPSIIFTLTKIYRRNPDVVAEVLLRADGVCEKCKKPAPFNRSKDGTPYLEVHHIVQLSNDGDDTVDNSIALCPNCHREKHYG
;
A
#
# COMPACT_ATOMS: atom_id res chain seq x y z
N MET A 1 29.91 5.23 -50.20
CA MET A 1 28.51 5.40 -49.73
C MET A 1 27.77 4.09 -49.91
N SER A 2 27.46 3.37 -48.84
CA SER A 2 26.27 2.50 -48.82
C SER A 2 25.60 2.68 -47.47
N ILE A 3 24.67 3.62 -47.50
CA ILE A 3 23.69 3.94 -46.48
C ILE A 3 22.77 2.72 -46.35
N VAL A 4 22.80 2.03 -45.21
CA VAL A 4 21.58 1.52 -44.57
C VAL A 4 21.82 1.58 -43.07
N GLU A 5 21.76 2.79 -42.52
CA GLU A 5 21.54 3.01 -41.10
C GLU A 5 20.24 2.29 -40.72
N ARG A 6 20.34 1.26 -39.88
CA ARG A 6 19.15 0.61 -39.30
C ARG A 6 18.49 1.62 -38.37
N GLU A 7 17.43 2.23 -38.88
CA GLU A 7 16.48 3.03 -38.11
C GLU A 7 15.97 2.22 -36.92
N LEU A 8 16.45 2.58 -35.72
CA LEU A 8 15.79 2.27 -34.46
C LEU A 8 14.47 3.05 -34.42
N HIS A 9 13.45 2.55 -35.10
CA HIS A 9 12.08 3.02 -34.93
C HIS A 9 11.70 2.84 -33.45
N GLN A 10 11.70 3.95 -32.72
CA GLN A 10 11.32 4.03 -31.32
C GLN A 10 9.79 3.78 -31.25
N LYS A 11 9.39 2.50 -31.24
CA LYS A 11 7.99 2.08 -31.13
C LYS A 11 7.35 2.77 -29.93
N ASP A 12 6.13 3.27 -30.11
CA ASP A 12 5.41 3.94 -29.04
C ASP A 12 5.36 3.08 -27.76
N PRO A 13 5.59 3.67 -26.58
CA PRO A 13 5.46 2.96 -25.31
C PRO A 13 4.11 2.26 -25.19
N SER A 14 4.12 1.00 -24.75
CA SER A 14 2.92 0.16 -24.62
C SER A 14 2.98 -0.63 -23.32
N LYS A 15 1.85 -1.18 -22.86
CA LYS A 15 1.82 -2.06 -21.67
C LYS A 15 2.81 -3.22 -21.77
N LYS A 16 2.95 -3.84 -22.94
CA LYS A 16 3.92 -4.94 -23.17
C LYS A 16 5.37 -4.52 -22.89
N HIS A 17 5.73 -3.29 -23.23
CA HIS A 17 7.06 -2.75 -22.95
C HIS A 17 7.28 -2.55 -21.44
N VAL A 18 6.26 -2.12 -20.71
CA VAL A 18 6.33 -1.94 -19.25
C VAL A 18 6.46 -3.29 -18.53
N GLU A 19 5.67 -4.30 -18.90
CA GLU A 19 5.78 -5.65 -18.33
C GLU A 19 7.16 -6.26 -18.58
N LYS A 20 7.70 -6.10 -19.80
CA LYS A 20 9.08 -6.51 -20.10
C LYS A 20 10.09 -5.77 -19.21
N ALA A 21 9.91 -4.46 -19.01
CA ALA A 21 10.80 -3.68 -18.16
C ALA A 21 10.76 -4.14 -16.69
N PHE A 22 9.61 -4.58 -16.17
CA PHE A 22 9.55 -5.21 -14.84
C PHE A 22 10.36 -6.50 -14.76
N LEU A 23 10.18 -7.40 -15.74
CA LEU A 23 10.93 -8.66 -15.80
C LEU A 23 12.44 -8.43 -15.94
N ASP A 24 12.84 -7.48 -16.79
CA ASP A 24 14.24 -7.11 -16.97
C ASP A 24 14.81 -6.54 -15.66
N PHE A 25 14.05 -5.69 -14.96
CA PHE A 25 14.45 -5.16 -13.66
C PHE A 25 14.60 -6.28 -12.60
N ASP A 26 13.71 -7.26 -12.59
CA ASP A 26 13.82 -8.42 -11.69
C ASP A 26 15.04 -9.29 -11.97
N LYS A 27 15.47 -9.36 -13.23
CA LYS A 27 16.71 -10.03 -13.64
C LYS A 27 17.98 -9.21 -13.40
N GLY A 28 17.86 -8.04 -12.79
CA GLY A 28 19.00 -7.16 -12.49
C GLY A 28 19.37 -6.16 -13.58
N VAL A 29 18.63 -6.10 -14.70
CA VAL A 29 18.87 -5.10 -15.75
C VAL A 29 18.52 -3.71 -15.21
N ARG A 30 19.43 -2.75 -15.39
CA ARG A 30 19.23 -1.35 -14.99
C ARG A 30 19.50 -0.44 -16.18
N PRO A 31 18.77 0.69 -16.30
CA PRO A 31 19.11 1.69 -17.30
C PRO A 31 20.47 2.33 -16.96
N ASP A 32 21.20 2.74 -17.98
CA ASP A 32 22.51 3.37 -17.80
C ASP A 32 22.39 4.66 -16.95
N GLY A 33 23.34 4.85 -16.02
CA GLY A 33 23.30 5.92 -15.03
C GLY A 33 22.21 5.78 -13.95
N TYR A 34 21.63 4.58 -13.78
CA TYR A 34 20.62 4.33 -12.74
C TYR A 34 21.12 4.68 -11.34
N LYS A 35 20.30 5.46 -10.63
CA LYS A 35 20.39 5.65 -9.18
C LYS A 35 19.01 5.37 -8.58
N PRO A 36 18.93 4.70 -7.42
CA PRO A 36 17.66 4.47 -6.76
C PRO A 36 16.99 5.81 -6.40
N PRO A 37 15.74 6.05 -6.83
CA PRO A 37 15.07 7.30 -6.51
C PRO A 37 14.60 7.30 -5.06
N ARG A 38 14.55 8.50 -4.46
CA ARG A 38 13.94 8.70 -3.13
C ARG A 38 12.43 8.47 -3.13
N CYS A 39 11.79 8.72 -4.27
CA CYS A 39 10.35 8.75 -4.39
C CYS A 39 9.86 8.32 -5.77
N TRP A 40 8.55 8.11 -5.88
CA TRP A 40 7.84 7.67 -7.08
C TRP A 40 8.18 6.26 -7.57
N TYR A 41 7.29 5.34 -7.23
CA TYR A 41 7.30 3.95 -7.68
C TYR A 41 6.08 3.68 -8.54
N VAL A 42 6.19 2.76 -9.48
CA VAL A 42 5.08 2.22 -10.27
C VAL A 42 4.77 0.82 -9.78
N LEU A 43 3.48 0.49 -9.68
CA LEU A 43 3.03 -0.84 -9.29
C LEU A 43 2.81 -1.70 -10.53
N SER A 44 3.35 -2.90 -10.49
CA SER A 44 2.93 -3.98 -11.40
C SER A 44 1.57 -4.55 -10.99
N SER A 45 0.99 -5.39 -11.83
CA SER A 45 -0.32 -6.02 -11.61
C SER A 45 -0.40 -6.87 -10.33
N ASN A 46 0.73 -7.43 -9.88
CA ASN A 46 0.83 -8.20 -8.63
C ASN A 46 1.10 -7.31 -7.39
N GLY A 47 1.14 -5.99 -7.55
CA GLY A 47 1.39 -5.03 -6.48
C GLY A 47 2.86 -4.87 -6.09
N LYS A 48 3.81 -5.45 -6.82
CA LYS A 48 5.24 -5.18 -6.63
C LYS A 48 5.60 -3.80 -7.16
N ALA A 49 6.37 -3.04 -6.37
CA ALA A 49 6.74 -1.66 -6.64
C ALA A 49 8.11 -1.56 -7.31
N TYR A 50 8.21 -0.71 -8.32
CA TYR A 50 9.45 -0.48 -9.08
C TYR A 50 9.74 1.02 -9.22
N PRO A 51 11.01 1.45 -9.25
CA PRO A 51 11.38 2.85 -9.50
C PRO A 51 10.78 3.39 -10.80
N ALA A 52 9.80 4.30 -10.72
CA ALA A 52 9.01 4.72 -11.89
C ALA A 52 9.89 5.31 -13.00
N LYS A 53 10.89 6.11 -12.60
CA LYS A 53 11.84 6.73 -13.55
C LYS A 53 12.73 5.70 -14.25
N ALA A 54 13.14 4.64 -13.56
CA ALA A 54 13.99 3.61 -14.13
C ALA A 54 13.21 2.69 -15.08
N ILE A 55 11.99 2.30 -14.70
CA ILE A 55 11.12 1.52 -15.57
C ILE A 55 10.80 2.28 -16.85
N TRP A 56 10.46 3.57 -16.73
CA TRP A 56 10.22 4.37 -17.92
C TRP A 56 11.46 4.53 -18.82
N ALA A 57 12.65 4.66 -18.23
CA ALA A 57 13.92 4.69 -18.97
C ALA A 57 14.14 3.40 -19.79
N LEU A 58 13.88 2.23 -19.19
CA LEU A 58 13.96 0.93 -19.88
C LEU A 58 12.94 0.83 -21.01
N VAL A 59 11.72 1.34 -20.80
CA VAL A 59 10.64 1.33 -21.81
C VAL A 59 11.00 2.16 -23.03
N ILE A 60 11.56 3.35 -22.84
CA ILE A 60 11.89 4.27 -23.94
C ILE A 60 13.32 4.07 -24.49
N GLY A 61 14.13 3.24 -23.83
CA GLY A 61 15.54 3.01 -24.18
C GLY A 61 16.41 4.27 -24.04
N LYS A 62 16.14 5.13 -23.04
CA LYS A 62 16.92 6.36 -22.79
C LYS A 62 17.43 6.40 -21.37
N GLN A 63 18.52 7.14 -21.14
CA GLN A 63 19.05 7.36 -19.81
C GLN A 63 18.05 8.12 -18.91
N PRO A 64 17.94 7.80 -17.61
CA PRO A 64 17.05 8.51 -16.69
C PRO A 64 17.37 10.01 -16.56
N ALA A 65 18.62 10.42 -16.83
CA ALA A 65 19.02 11.83 -16.83
C ALA A 65 18.39 12.63 -17.98
N SER A 66 18.01 11.97 -19.08
CA SER A 66 17.53 12.65 -20.30
C SER A 66 16.06 13.10 -20.23
N PHE A 67 15.38 12.87 -19.10
CA PHE A 67 14.00 13.29 -18.91
C PHE A 67 13.65 13.55 -17.44
N ASN A 68 12.63 14.39 -17.23
CA ASN A 68 12.10 14.68 -15.90
C ASN A 68 11.23 13.50 -15.41
N THR A 69 11.24 13.24 -14.09
CA THR A 69 10.37 12.27 -13.41
C THR A 69 8.89 12.44 -13.79
N ILE A 70 8.42 13.67 -14.03
CA ILE A 70 7.04 13.93 -14.50
C ILE A 70 6.73 13.14 -15.78
N LYS A 71 7.64 13.08 -16.76
CA LYS A 71 7.42 12.34 -18.01
C LYS A 71 7.24 10.84 -17.75
N ALA A 72 8.00 10.27 -16.82
CA ALA A 72 7.84 8.87 -16.43
C ALA A 72 6.49 8.61 -15.77
N ARG A 73 6.08 9.49 -14.84
CA ARG A 73 4.79 9.34 -14.15
C ARG A 73 3.62 9.44 -15.12
N THR A 74 3.59 10.49 -15.95
CA THR A 74 2.52 10.68 -16.93
C THR A 74 2.49 9.55 -17.95
N GLY A 75 3.66 9.11 -18.44
CA GLY A 75 3.75 8.00 -19.38
C GLY A 75 3.21 6.68 -18.84
N LEU A 76 3.59 6.32 -17.61
CA LEU A 76 3.11 5.11 -16.94
C LEU A 76 1.62 5.21 -16.58
N ALA A 77 1.16 6.37 -16.12
CA ALA A 77 -0.25 6.62 -15.81
C ALA A 77 -1.14 6.52 -17.05
N ASN A 78 -0.72 7.08 -18.19
CA ASN A 78 -1.44 6.99 -19.46
C ASN A 78 -1.56 5.55 -19.97
N LEU A 79 -0.60 4.69 -19.59
CA LEU A 79 -0.67 3.25 -19.85
C LEU A 79 -1.48 2.49 -18.79
N GLY A 80 -2.12 3.18 -17.85
CA GLY A 80 -3.01 2.59 -16.84
C GLY A 80 -2.30 2.00 -15.62
N TYR A 81 -1.03 2.32 -15.38
CA TYR A 81 -0.32 1.88 -14.19
C TYR A 81 -0.50 2.85 -13.03
N SER A 82 -0.65 2.31 -11.82
CA SER A 82 -0.70 3.09 -10.59
C SER A 82 0.69 3.52 -10.16
N LEU A 83 0.83 4.79 -9.77
CA LEU A 83 2.06 5.35 -9.22
C LEU A 83 1.88 5.71 -7.76
N ILE A 84 2.90 5.42 -6.96
CA ILE A 84 2.95 5.69 -5.53
C ILE A 84 4.06 6.71 -5.26
N ASN A 85 3.74 7.78 -4.55
CA ASN A 85 4.78 8.58 -3.91
C ASN A 85 5.12 7.99 -2.54
N THR A 86 6.28 7.36 -2.40
CA THR A 86 6.75 6.80 -1.12
C THR A 86 7.08 7.86 -0.07
N GLU A 87 7.31 9.13 -0.44
CA GLU A 87 7.43 10.23 0.53
C GLU A 87 6.13 10.41 1.33
N VAL A 88 4.99 9.97 0.79
CA VAL A 88 3.69 10.00 1.48
C VAL A 88 3.49 8.74 2.34
N LEU A 89 4.20 7.64 2.03
CA LEU A 89 4.18 6.42 2.83
C LEU A 89 5.06 6.53 4.08
N ASP A 90 6.20 7.23 3.98
CA ASP A 90 7.02 7.65 5.13
C ASP A 90 6.36 8.77 5.96
N GLN A 91 5.25 9.34 5.46
CA GLN A 91 4.33 10.19 6.21
C GLN A 91 3.19 9.39 6.84
N ALA A 92 3.45 8.17 7.31
CA ALA A 92 2.89 7.83 8.61
C ALA A 92 3.46 8.86 9.59
N PHE A 93 2.82 10.04 9.64
CA PHE A 93 2.99 11.01 10.70
C PHE A 93 3.03 10.17 11.96
N ASP A 94 4.15 10.21 12.67
CA ASP A 94 4.27 9.52 13.95
C ASP A 94 3.43 10.31 14.96
N PHE A 95 2.13 10.30 14.70
CA PHE A 95 1.12 11.05 15.40
C PHE A 95 1.08 10.58 16.84
N GLU A 96 1.33 9.29 17.06
CA GLU A 96 1.56 8.69 18.37
C GLU A 96 2.72 9.39 19.09
N LYS A 97 3.90 9.54 18.48
CA LYS A 97 5.01 10.30 19.07
C LYS A 97 4.69 11.79 19.30
N GLU A 98 3.93 12.43 18.41
CA GLU A 98 3.48 13.81 18.64
C GLU A 98 2.45 13.91 19.79
N VAL A 99 1.60 12.89 19.93
CA VAL A 99 0.69 12.74 21.08
C VAL A 99 1.49 12.52 22.36
N GLU A 100 2.51 11.65 22.36
CA GLU A 100 3.40 11.42 23.49
C GLU A 100 4.10 12.72 23.93
N LYS A 101 4.70 13.46 23.00
CA LYS A 101 5.29 14.78 23.26
C LYS A 101 4.25 15.74 23.85
N SER A 102 3.04 15.73 23.30
CA SER A 102 1.96 16.58 23.79
C SER A 102 1.51 16.20 25.20
N ILE A 103 1.43 14.90 25.52
CA ILE A 103 1.11 14.36 26.85
C ILE A 103 2.19 14.76 27.86
N ALA A 104 3.47 14.61 27.49
CA ALA A 104 4.63 14.95 28.33
C ALA A 104 4.73 16.45 28.65
N ASP A 105 4.09 17.30 27.84
CA ASP A 105 4.06 18.74 28.07
C ASP A 105 3.03 19.15 29.15
N THR A 106 3.03 20.43 29.52
CA THR A 106 2.08 20.97 30.49
C THR A 106 0.69 21.19 29.87
N LYS A 107 -0.34 21.09 30.72
CA LYS A 107 -1.72 21.43 30.34
C LYS A 107 -1.85 22.85 29.78
N ASN A 108 -1.07 23.80 30.30
CA ASN A 108 -1.14 25.19 29.87
C ASN A 108 -0.57 25.37 28.45
N ASN A 109 0.55 24.73 28.15
CA ASN A 109 1.14 24.77 26.80
C ASN A 109 0.25 24.09 25.78
N ARG A 110 -0.35 22.94 26.12
CA ARG A 110 -1.39 22.31 25.27
C ARG A 110 -2.55 23.26 24.99
N LYS A 111 -3.10 23.93 26.02
CA LYS A 111 -4.19 24.90 25.85
C LYS A 111 -3.80 26.04 24.92
N LYS A 112 -2.60 26.61 25.06
CA LYS A 112 -2.10 27.66 24.17
C LYS A 112 -2.06 27.19 22.71
N ARG A 113 -1.53 25.98 22.44
CA ARG A 113 -1.53 25.38 21.09
C ARG A 113 -2.94 25.19 20.54
N LEU A 114 -3.87 24.71 21.38
CA LEU A 114 -5.27 24.52 20.96
C LEU A 114 -5.94 25.85 20.61
N THR A 115 -5.68 26.92 21.37
CA THR A 115 -6.28 28.25 21.09
C THR A 115 -5.76 28.88 19.80
N SER A 116 -4.50 28.62 19.42
CA SER A 116 -3.90 29.16 18.20
C SER A 116 -4.05 28.24 16.98
N SER A 117 -4.54 27.00 17.16
CA SER A 117 -4.69 26.02 16.08
C SER A 117 -5.96 26.22 15.25
N SER A 118 -5.90 25.85 13.96
CA SER A 118 -7.10 25.70 13.13
C SER A 118 -7.99 24.59 13.69
N LYS A 119 -9.28 24.89 13.87
CA LYS A 119 -10.29 23.89 14.28
C LYS A 119 -10.59 22.86 13.20
N LYS A 120 -10.31 23.19 11.94
CA LYS A 120 -10.51 22.29 10.80
C LYS A 120 -9.19 21.58 10.49
N PRO A 121 -9.15 20.24 10.49
CA PRO A 121 -7.95 19.51 10.12
C PRO A 121 -7.65 19.65 8.62
N SER A 122 -6.39 19.51 8.25
CA SER A 122 -6.00 19.31 6.86
C SER A 122 -6.48 17.94 6.37
N ILE A 123 -6.85 17.88 5.09
CA ILE A 123 -7.24 16.61 4.44
C ILE A 123 -6.04 16.11 3.65
N ILE A 124 -5.67 14.85 3.85
CA ILE A 124 -4.61 14.16 3.13
C ILE A 124 -5.23 12.95 2.43
N PHE A 125 -4.96 12.80 1.14
CA PHE A 125 -5.37 11.61 0.37
C PHE A 125 -4.19 10.65 0.27
N THR A 126 -4.43 9.38 0.58
CA THR A 126 -3.42 8.30 0.50
C THR A 126 -3.90 7.17 -0.38
N LEU A 127 -2.97 6.48 -1.04
CA LEU A 127 -3.22 5.26 -1.78
C LEU A 127 -2.76 4.08 -0.92
N THR A 128 -3.69 3.22 -0.53
CA THR A 128 -3.41 2.06 0.33
C THR A 128 -3.54 0.76 -0.45
N LYS A 129 -2.57 -0.14 -0.29
CA LYS A 129 -2.67 -1.53 -0.76
C LYS A 129 -3.72 -2.26 0.08
N ILE A 130 -4.71 -2.86 -0.56
CA ILE A 130 -5.72 -3.71 0.09
C ILE A 130 -5.69 -5.11 -0.52
N TYR A 131 -5.99 -6.11 0.30
CA TYR A 131 -6.17 -7.49 -0.14
C TYR A 131 -7.66 -7.76 -0.35
N ARG A 132 -8.01 -8.26 -1.54
CA ARG A 132 -9.36 -8.77 -1.81
C ARG A 132 -9.47 -10.16 -1.17
N ARG A 133 -10.10 -10.22 0.00
CA ARG A 133 -10.29 -11.48 0.75
C ARG A 133 -11.37 -12.34 0.09
N ASN A 134 -11.23 -13.64 0.22
CA ASN A 134 -12.22 -14.63 -0.17
C ASN A 134 -13.41 -14.56 0.80
N PRO A 135 -14.62 -14.20 0.33
CA PRO A 135 -15.80 -14.10 1.19
C PRO A 135 -16.16 -15.43 1.86
N ASP A 136 -15.90 -16.56 1.22
CA ASP A 136 -16.28 -17.88 1.75
C ASP A 136 -15.41 -18.26 2.96
N VAL A 137 -14.12 -17.88 2.95
CA VAL A 137 -13.23 -18.05 4.11
C VAL A 137 -13.75 -17.24 5.30
N VAL A 138 -14.16 -15.99 5.05
CA VAL A 138 -14.70 -15.13 6.11
C VAL A 138 -16.01 -15.69 6.65
N ALA A 139 -16.92 -16.13 5.77
CA ALA A 139 -18.21 -16.70 6.17
C ALA A 139 -18.02 -17.98 7.01
N GLU A 140 -17.19 -18.91 6.55
CA GLU A 140 -16.93 -20.18 7.22
C GLU A 140 -16.35 -19.96 8.63
N VAL A 141 -15.39 -19.03 8.77
CA VAL A 141 -14.77 -18.72 10.06
C VAL A 141 -15.77 -18.08 11.03
N LEU A 142 -16.67 -17.22 10.54
CA LEU A 142 -17.71 -16.61 11.37
C LEU A 142 -18.77 -17.62 11.81
N LEU A 143 -19.17 -18.54 10.92
CA LEU A 143 -20.10 -19.62 11.23
C LEU A 143 -19.50 -20.59 12.24
N ARG A 144 -18.23 -21.01 12.05
CA ARG A 144 -17.47 -21.84 12.98
C ARG A 144 -17.41 -21.24 14.38
N ALA A 145 -17.26 -19.92 14.47
CA ALA A 145 -17.15 -19.21 15.73
C ALA A 145 -18.47 -19.09 16.50
N ASP A 146 -19.62 -19.24 15.82
CA ASP A 146 -20.97 -19.18 16.39
C ASP A 146 -21.18 -18.01 17.37
N GLY A 147 -20.71 -16.82 16.97
CA GLY A 147 -20.82 -15.61 17.77
C GLY A 147 -19.96 -15.57 19.04
N VAL A 148 -19.02 -16.49 19.22
CA VAL A 148 -18.06 -16.52 20.33
C VAL A 148 -16.65 -16.23 19.83
N CYS A 149 -15.95 -15.32 20.49
CA CYS A 149 -14.56 -15.00 20.17
C CYS A 149 -13.67 -16.23 20.38
N GLU A 150 -12.92 -16.63 19.35
CA GLU A 150 -12.11 -17.84 19.40
C GLU A 150 -10.86 -17.70 20.28
N LYS A 151 -10.47 -16.47 20.66
CA LYS A 151 -9.38 -16.20 21.62
C LYS A 151 -9.86 -16.17 23.07
N CYS A 152 -10.71 -15.19 23.43
CA CYS A 152 -11.11 -14.97 24.83
C CYS A 152 -12.34 -15.77 25.26
N LYS A 153 -12.96 -16.52 24.33
CA LYS A 153 -14.14 -17.37 24.57
C LYS A 153 -15.37 -16.64 25.11
N LYS A 154 -15.39 -15.30 24.98
CA LYS A 154 -16.55 -14.46 25.32
C LYS A 154 -17.46 -14.31 24.10
N PRO A 155 -18.78 -14.15 24.30
CA PRO A 155 -19.70 -13.82 23.21
C PRO A 155 -19.29 -12.51 22.54
N ALA A 156 -19.75 -12.32 21.29
CA ALA A 156 -19.61 -11.08 20.57
C ALA A 156 -20.14 -9.90 21.41
N PRO A 157 -19.47 -8.73 21.37
CA PRO A 157 -19.84 -7.61 22.22
C PRO A 157 -21.20 -6.98 21.88
N PHE A 158 -21.66 -7.16 20.63
CA PHE A 158 -22.95 -6.67 20.16
C PHE A 158 -23.36 -7.44 18.89
N ASN A 159 -24.63 -7.28 18.52
CA ASN A 159 -25.19 -7.78 17.27
C ASN A 159 -25.23 -6.66 16.21
N ARG A 160 -24.96 -7.00 14.94
CA ARG A 160 -25.02 -6.07 13.82
C ARG A 160 -26.43 -5.49 13.69
N SER A 161 -26.53 -4.17 13.59
CA SER A 161 -27.83 -3.49 13.44
C SER A 161 -28.55 -3.86 12.13
N LYS A 162 -27.83 -4.33 11.11
CA LYS A 162 -28.38 -4.65 9.79
C LYS A 162 -29.20 -5.95 9.78
N ASP A 163 -28.74 -6.98 10.49
CA ASP A 163 -29.26 -8.35 10.37
C ASP A 163 -29.31 -9.11 11.71
N GLY A 164 -28.94 -8.48 12.82
CA GLY A 164 -28.97 -9.09 14.15
C GLY A 164 -27.87 -10.12 14.41
N THR A 165 -26.94 -10.34 13.48
CA THR A 165 -25.89 -11.34 13.64
C THR A 165 -24.79 -10.90 14.63
N PRO A 166 -24.15 -11.81 15.38
CA PRO A 166 -23.04 -11.47 16.28
C PRO A 166 -21.87 -10.78 15.57
N TYR A 167 -21.34 -9.69 16.14
CA TYR A 167 -20.20 -8.97 15.55
C TYR A 167 -18.85 -9.53 16.02
N LEU A 168 -18.16 -10.23 15.11
CA LEU A 168 -16.75 -10.62 15.22
C LEU A 168 -15.98 -10.16 13.97
N GLU A 169 -14.67 -10.08 14.09
CA GLU A 169 -13.72 -9.69 13.05
C GLU A 169 -12.80 -10.87 12.72
N VAL A 170 -12.73 -11.26 11.44
CA VAL A 170 -11.83 -12.32 10.98
C VAL A 170 -10.42 -11.78 10.79
N HIS A 171 -9.48 -12.43 11.46
CA HIS A 171 -8.05 -12.13 11.47
C HIS A 171 -7.25 -13.31 10.92
N HIS A 172 -6.30 -13.04 10.04
CA HIS A 172 -5.36 -14.06 9.58
C HIS A 172 -4.22 -14.22 10.59
N ILE A 173 -3.94 -15.45 11.03
CA ILE A 173 -2.91 -15.78 12.02
C ILE A 173 -1.53 -15.40 11.48
N VAL A 174 -1.20 -15.88 10.27
CA VAL A 174 -0.14 -15.32 9.44
C VAL A 174 -0.78 -14.24 8.58
N GLN A 175 -0.44 -12.99 8.82
CA GLN A 175 -1.04 -11.86 8.10
C GLN A 175 -0.78 -11.94 6.60
N LEU A 176 -1.78 -11.56 5.79
CA LEU A 176 -1.63 -11.46 4.32
C LEU A 176 -0.51 -10.50 3.90
N SER A 177 -0.19 -9.48 4.72
CA SER A 177 0.96 -8.60 4.48
C SER A 177 2.31 -9.29 4.63
N ASN A 178 2.35 -10.38 5.39
CA ASN A 178 3.53 -11.19 5.66
C ASN A 178 3.45 -12.53 4.92
N ASP A 179 2.85 -12.52 3.72
CA ASP A 179 2.74 -13.67 2.83
C ASP A 179 1.89 -14.84 3.40
N GLY A 180 0.94 -14.53 4.29
CA GLY A 180 -0.02 -15.52 4.78
C GLY A 180 -1.08 -15.87 3.74
N ASP A 181 -1.54 -17.12 3.77
CA ASP A 181 -2.59 -17.61 2.88
C ASP A 181 -3.99 -17.17 3.32
N ASP A 182 -4.87 -16.92 2.36
CA ASP A 182 -6.27 -16.60 2.61
C ASP A 182 -7.11 -17.88 2.73
N THR A 183 -6.95 -18.59 3.86
CA THR A 183 -7.58 -19.89 4.14
C THR A 183 -8.27 -19.92 5.50
N VAL A 184 -9.19 -20.86 5.70
CA VAL A 184 -9.93 -21.06 6.96
C VAL A 184 -8.98 -21.44 8.10
N ASP A 185 -7.97 -22.28 7.81
CA ASP A 185 -6.98 -22.73 8.79
C ASP A 185 -6.06 -21.60 9.27
N ASN A 186 -5.75 -20.66 8.37
CA ASN A 186 -4.99 -19.47 8.71
C ASN A 186 -5.87 -18.34 9.28
N SER A 187 -7.15 -18.57 9.59
CA SER A 187 -8.09 -17.52 9.98
C SER A 187 -8.77 -17.79 11.31
N ILE A 188 -8.98 -16.74 12.10
CA ILE A 188 -9.60 -16.79 13.43
C ILE A 188 -10.62 -15.64 13.60
N ALA A 189 -11.78 -15.93 14.18
CA ALA A 189 -12.80 -14.94 14.52
C ALA A 189 -12.53 -14.34 15.91
N LEU A 190 -12.35 -13.02 15.98
CA LEU A 190 -12.00 -12.30 17.20
C LEU A 190 -13.01 -11.21 17.52
N CYS A 191 -13.23 -10.93 18.81
CA CYS A 191 -13.89 -9.69 19.20
C CYS A 191 -12.96 -8.49 18.92
N PRO A 192 -13.50 -7.26 18.80
CA PRO A 192 -12.71 -6.06 18.48
C PRO A 192 -11.51 -5.86 19.42
N ASN A 193 -11.68 -6.13 20.72
CA ASN A 193 -10.62 -5.99 21.71
C ASN A 193 -9.47 -6.98 21.45
N CYS A 194 -9.80 -8.27 21.30
CA CYS A 194 -8.80 -9.30 21.02
C CYS A 194 -8.13 -9.12 19.66
N HIS A 195 -8.86 -8.60 18.68
CA HIS A 195 -8.32 -8.29 17.36
C HIS A 195 -7.29 -7.14 17.43
N ARG A 196 -7.61 -6.05 18.15
CA ARG A 196 -6.67 -4.94 18.35
C ARG A 196 -5.45 -5.34 19.16
N GLU A 197 -5.62 -6.13 20.21
CA GLU A 197 -4.51 -6.68 21.01
C GLU A 197 -3.53 -7.51 20.15
N LYS A 198 -4.02 -8.23 19.12
CA LYS A 198 -3.13 -8.94 18.18
C LYS A 198 -2.30 -8.00 17.29
N HIS A 199 -2.78 -6.79 17.03
CA HIS A 199 -2.08 -5.81 16.21
C HIS A 199 -1.14 -4.91 17.03
N TYR A 200 -1.53 -4.52 18.24
CA TYR A 200 -0.85 -3.47 19.01
C TYR A 200 -0.31 -3.91 20.36
N GLY A 201 -0.83 -5.01 20.93
CA GLY A 201 -0.43 -5.52 22.25
C GLY A 201 -0.66 -4.52 23.37
#